data_AF-A0A871RDG7-F1
#
_entry.id   AF-A0A871RDG7-F1
#
_cell.length_a   1.000
_cell.length_b   1.000
_cell.length_c   1.000
_cell.angle_alpha   90.00
_cell.angle_beta   90.00
_cell.angle_gamma   90.00
#
_symmetry.space_group_name_H-M   'P 1'
#
loop_
_entity.id
_entity.type
_entity.pdbx_description
1 polymer ?
#
loop_
_entity_poly.entity_id
_entity_poly.type
_entity_poly.pdbx_seq_one_letter_code
_entity_poly.pdbx_strand_id
1 'polypeptide(L)'
;MTERKDNVLLIGMGAVGSIAAYALTCSGKSTVTCVVRSHYDLMVTKGLKIDSCDYGQNDGFKPDHVEKTAGEAMKKHGPFDYVVIAMKNIPDVSPIENIAAECYDEKTAFVLLQNGIWIDKPFFKRFPKAFLISGVSMIGAVLYTDTVKQMGPDFVTFGPFLNKNLPEELQIARCKRFVELYGNEHNDARYAFNVKETRWKKLVYNSAMNTTCAVTGVDSGRLDLFGGSDSLVIPAMKEVIAIAKADGVVIEDSIIPYMLKGGGGVYYPPSMLVDVRKGNYTEYRTIIANVVKIANYYKVPAPTLTILGNILHIMQMSTMEKKGRFVLPKERPPREDHYQIQFLD
;
A
#
# COMPACT_ATOMS: atom_id res chain seq x y z
N MET A 1 14.47 -7.15 -34.53
CA MET A 1 13.99 -8.18 -33.58
C MET A 1 13.26 -7.43 -32.49
N THR A 2 11.98 -7.69 -32.26
CA THR A 2 11.25 -7.09 -31.14
C THR A 2 11.82 -7.65 -29.85
N GLU A 3 12.27 -6.77 -28.96
CA GLU A 3 12.79 -7.13 -27.65
C GLU A 3 11.72 -7.93 -26.87
N ARG A 4 12.12 -8.98 -26.12
CA ARG A 4 11.18 -9.78 -25.34
C ARG A 4 10.50 -8.89 -24.30
N LYS A 5 9.17 -8.88 -24.27
CA LYS A 5 8.39 -8.26 -23.19
C LYS A 5 8.44 -9.10 -21.92
N ASP A 6 8.59 -8.45 -20.77
CA ASP A 6 8.47 -9.09 -19.46
C ASP A 6 6.99 -9.37 -19.15
N ASN A 7 6.68 -10.54 -18.58
CA ASN A 7 5.33 -10.89 -18.17
C ASN A 7 5.08 -10.37 -16.74
N VAL A 8 4.08 -9.49 -16.58
CA VAL A 8 3.75 -8.86 -15.30
C VAL A 8 2.33 -9.22 -14.89
N LEU A 9 2.18 -9.83 -13.72
CA LEU A 9 0.89 -10.02 -13.06
C LEU A 9 0.62 -8.85 -12.11
N LEU A 10 -0.55 -8.23 -12.18
CA LEU A 10 -0.99 -7.23 -11.21
C LEU A 10 -2.17 -7.75 -10.39
N ILE A 11 -2.00 -7.77 -9.06
CA ILE A 11 -3.01 -8.20 -8.10
C ILE A 11 -3.49 -6.98 -7.30
N GLY A 12 -4.76 -6.62 -7.50
CA GLY A 12 -5.42 -5.53 -6.81
C GLY A 12 -5.65 -4.30 -7.70
N MET A 13 -6.69 -4.35 -8.53
CA MET A 13 -7.15 -3.24 -9.39
C MET A 13 -7.97 -2.19 -8.62
N GLY A 14 -7.41 -1.69 -7.51
CA GLY A 14 -7.86 -0.44 -6.88
C GLY A 14 -7.29 0.78 -7.60
N ALA A 15 -7.47 1.98 -7.06
CA ALA A 15 -7.01 3.21 -7.71
C ALA A 15 -5.51 3.18 -8.11
N VAL A 16 -4.63 2.83 -7.16
CA VAL A 16 -3.18 2.74 -7.39
C VAL A 16 -2.84 1.59 -8.34
N GLY A 17 -3.45 0.42 -8.17
CA GLY A 17 -3.20 -0.74 -9.01
C GLY A 17 -3.62 -0.52 -10.46
N SER A 18 -4.73 0.21 -10.69
CA SER A 18 -5.18 0.54 -12.04
C SER A 18 -4.25 1.52 -12.74
N ILE A 19 -3.74 2.55 -12.05
CA ILE A 19 -2.72 3.45 -12.63
C ILE A 19 -1.41 2.70 -12.87
N ALA A 20 -1.00 1.81 -11.97
CA ALA A 20 0.17 0.96 -12.14
C ALA A 20 0.04 0.02 -13.37
N ALA A 21 -1.12 -0.63 -13.54
CA ALA A 21 -1.40 -1.44 -14.71
C ALA A 21 -1.33 -0.60 -16.00
N TYR A 22 -1.93 0.59 -15.96
CA TYR A 22 -1.94 1.50 -17.10
C TYR A 22 -0.53 2.00 -17.46
N ALA A 23 0.27 2.38 -16.47
CA ALA A 23 1.67 2.78 -16.66
C ALA A 23 2.50 1.67 -17.31
N LEU A 24 2.37 0.43 -16.83
CA LEU A 24 3.03 -0.74 -17.39
C LEU A 24 2.59 -1.01 -18.84
N THR A 25 1.29 -0.89 -19.14
CA THR A 25 0.77 -1.03 -20.51
C THR A 25 1.30 0.08 -21.42
N CYS A 26 1.26 1.34 -20.99
CA CYS A 26 1.75 2.50 -21.75
C CYS A 26 3.25 2.44 -22.02
N SER A 27 4.05 1.82 -21.15
CA SER A 27 5.48 1.62 -21.39
C SER A 27 5.77 0.79 -22.65
N GLY A 28 4.84 -0.09 -23.05
CA GLY A 28 5.01 -1.04 -24.15
C GLY A 28 6.01 -2.17 -23.90
N LYS A 29 6.65 -2.25 -22.72
CA LYS A 29 7.75 -3.19 -22.42
C LYS A 29 7.32 -4.47 -21.71
N SER A 30 6.07 -4.54 -21.25
CA SER A 30 5.52 -5.69 -20.54
C SER A 30 4.23 -6.19 -21.18
N THR A 31 3.97 -7.49 -21.03
CA THR A 31 2.63 -8.09 -21.18
C THR A 31 1.98 -8.08 -19.80
N VAL A 32 0.84 -7.41 -19.66
CA VAL A 32 0.19 -7.16 -18.37
C VAL A 32 -1.04 -8.06 -18.20
N THR A 33 -1.01 -8.90 -17.18
CA THR A 33 -2.16 -9.69 -16.73
C THR A 33 -2.69 -9.10 -15.43
N CYS A 34 -3.98 -8.78 -15.34
CA CYS A 34 -4.58 -8.26 -14.11
C CYS A 34 -5.54 -9.26 -13.46
N VAL A 35 -5.46 -9.39 -12.14
CA VAL A 35 -6.44 -10.10 -11.33
C VAL A 35 -7.55 -9.14 -10.91
N VAL A 36 -8.77 -9.40 -11.37
CA VAL A 36 -9.96 -8.58 -11.09
C VAL A 36 -11.08 -9.45 -10.55
N ARG A 37 -11.52 -9.18 -9.32
CA ARG A 37 -12.61 -9.92 -8.67
C ARG A 37 -13.98 -9.28 -8.93
N SER A 38 -14.26 -8.14 -8.27
CA SER A 38 -15.60 -7.53 -8.27
C SER A 38 -15.97 -6.79 -9.55
N HIS A 39 -14.98 -6.41 -10.38
CA HIS A 39 -15.19 -5.68 -11.64
C HIS A 39 -14.75 -6.50 -12.87
N TYR A 40 -14.72 -7.82 -12.77
CA TYR A 40 -14.22 -8.69 -13.83
C TYR A 40 -14.98 -8.48 -15.15
N ASP A 41 -16.32 -8.57 -15.09
CA ASP A 41 -17.17 -8.44 -16.28
C ASP A 41 -17.06 -7.03 -16.90
N LEU A 42 -16.97 -5.99 -16.06
CA LEU A 42 -16.74 -4.62 -16.51
C LEU A 42 -15.40 -4.51 -17.24
N MET A 43 -14.32 -5.03 -16.65
CA MET A 43 -12.98 -4.97 -17.23
C MET A 43 -12.92 -5.69 -18.59
N VAL A 44 -13.49 -6.90 -18.68
CA VAL A 44 -13.45 -7.69 -19.91
C VAL A 44 -14.32 -7.08 -21.02
N THR A 45 -15.51 -6.57 -20.69
CA THR A 45 -16.45 -6.05 -21.69
C THR A 45 -16.15 -4.61 -22.11
N LYS A 46 -15.97 -3.70 -21.16
CA LYS A 46 -15.82 -2.25 -21.40
C LYS A 46 -14.43 -1.71 -21.10
N GLY A 47 -13.76 -2.26 -20.09
CA GLY A 47 -12.54 -1.67 -19.53
C GLY A 47 -12.85 -0.64 -18.45
N LEU A 48 -11.80 -0.08 -17.84
CA LEU A 48 -11.92 1.02 -16.88
C LEU A 48 -11.77 2.37 -17.58
N LYS A 49 -12.53 3.35 -17.12
CA LYS A 49 -12.26 4.75 -17.46
C LYS A 49 -11.11 5.27 -16.61
N ILE A 50 -10.20 6.01 -17.22
CA ILE A 50 -9.08 6.68 -16.55
C ILE A 50 -9.21 8.18 -16.85
N ASP A 51 -9.34 8.97 -15.79
CA ASP A 51 -9.25 10.44 -15.81
C ASP A 51 -8.00 10.81 -15.02
N SER A 52 -6.91 11.13 -15.72
CA SER A 52 -5.58 11.27 -15.12
C SER A 52 -4.93 12.60 -15.46
N CYS A 53 -4.33 13.21 -14.44
CA CYS A 53 -3.45 14.36 -14.62
C CYS A 53 -2.17 14.04 -15.42
N ASP A 54 -1.75 12.78 -15.44
CA ASP A 54 -0.51 12.33 -16.09
C ASP A 54 -0.77 11.84 -17.52
N TYR A 55 -1.87 11.10 -17.71
CA TYR A 55 -2.16 10.38 -18.96
C TYR A 55 -3.39 10.93 -19.72
N GLY A 56 -4.07 11.95 -19.20
CA GLY A 56 -5.32 12.45 -19.78
C GLY A 56 -6.49 11.48 -19.59
N GLN A 57 -7.40 11.47 -20.56
CA GLN A 57 -8.63 10.67 -20.51
C GLN A 57 -8.54 9.40 -21.37
N ASN A 58 -9.01 8.28 -20.85
CA ASN A 58 -9.19 7.01 -21.56
C ASN A 58 -10.51 6.37 -21.12
N ASP A 59 -11.40 6.06 -22.05
CA ASP A 59 -12.75 5.57 -21.73
C ASP A 59 -12.90 4.05 -21.63
N GLY A 60 -11.83 3.28 -21.79
CA GLY A 60 -11.92 1.82 -21.88
C GLY A 60 -10.59 1.10 -21.76
N PHE A 61 -9.77 1.47 -20.79
CA PHE A 61 -8.50 0.79 -20.53
C PHE A 61 -8.74 -0.69 -20.22
N LYS A 62 -8.01 -1.56 -20.93
CA LYS A 62 -7.91 -2.99 -20.67
C LYS A 62 -6.44 -3.41 -20.68
N PRO A 63 -6.00 -4.26 -19.75
CA PRO A 63 -4.69 -4.92 -19.82
C PRO A 63 -4.71 -6.01 -20.91
N ASP A 64 -3.55 -6.59 -21.23
CA ASP A 64 -3.45 -7.67 -22.22
C ASP A 64 -4.30 -8.88 -21.83
N HIS A 65 -4.32 -9.22 -20.54
CA HIS A 65 -5.10 -10.34 -19.99
C HIS A 65 -5.79 -9.97 -18.67
N VAL A 66 -6.95 -10.58 -18.42
CA VAL A 66 -7.75 -10.38 -17.20
C VAL A 66 -8.18 -11.75 -16.67
N GLU A 67 -7.94 -12.01 -15.39
CA GLU A 67 -8.30 -13.27 -14.73
C GLU A 67 -8.95 -13.00 -13.36
N LYS A 68 -9.69 -13.97 -12.80
CA LYS A 68 -10.41 -13.77 -11.53
C LYS A 68 -9.55 -14.01 -10.31
N THR A 69 -8.57 -14.91 -10.40
CA THR A 69 -7.66 -15.27 -9.31
C THR A 69 -6.20 -15.29 -9.75
N ALA A 70 -5.29 -15.24 -8.78
CA ALA A 70 -3.86 -15.33 -9.04
C ALA A 70 -3.48 -16.73 -9.56
N GLY A 71 -4.09 -17.79 -9.03
CA GLY A 71 -3.88 -19.16 -9.52
C GLY A 71 -4.35 -19.38 -10.96
N GLU A 72 -5.48 -18.80 -11.38
CA GLU A 72 -5.94 -18.85 -12.77
C GLU A 72 -4.95 -18.13 -13.71
N ALA A 73 -4.49 -16.94 -13.30
CA ALA A 73 -3.48 -16.20 -14.05
C ALA A 73 -2.17 -16.97 -14.19
N MET A 74 -1.69 -17.58 -13.11
CA MET A 74 -0.48 -18.41 -13.12
C MET A 74 -0.62 -19.61 -14.07
N LYS A 75 -1.78 -20.29 -14.07
CA LYS A 75 -2.03 -21.44 -14.92
C LYS A 75 -2.06 -21.09 -16.42
N LYS A 76 -2.63 -19.94 -16.78
CA LYS A 76 -2.86 -19.56 -18.18
C LYS A 76 -1.72 -18.75 -18.80
N HIS A 77 -1.11 -17.86 -18.00
CA HIS A 77 -0.18 -16.83 -18.48
C HIS A 77 1.16 -16.83 -17.74
N GLY A 78 1.33 -17.72 -16.75
CA GLY A 78 2.57 -17.85 -15.99
C GLY A 78 3.63 -18.73 -16.67
N PRO A 79 4.86 -18.79 -16.10
CA PRO A 79 5.32 -18.01 -14.96
C PRO A 79 5.48 -16.52 -15.30
N PHE A 80 5.35 -15.66 -14.29
CA PHE A 80 5.53 -14.21 -14.43
C PHE A 80 6.95 -13.79 -14.05
N ASP A 81 7.51 -12.82 -14.76
CA ASP A 81 8.79 -12.22 -14.38
C ASP A 81 8.58 -11.34 -13.12
N TYR A 82 7.45 -10.63 -13.05
CA TYR A 82 7.05 -9.80 -11.91
C TYR A 82 5.60 -10.01 -11.49
N VAL A 83 5.34 -9.97 -10.18
CA VAL A 83 3.99 -9.93 -9.60
C VAL A 83 3.85 -8.66 -8.76
N VAL A 84 3.09 -7.69 -9.26
CA VAL A 84 2.78 -6.43 -8.61
C VAL A 84 1.59 -6.61 -7.67
N ILE A 85 1.77 -6.26 -6.41
CA ILE A 85 0.73 -6.36 -5.38
C ILE A 85 0.35 -4.95 -4.95
N ALA A 86 -0.85 -4.53 -5.37
CA ALA A 86 -1.40 -3.20 -5.13
C ALA A 86 -2.70 -3.22 -4.30
N MET A 87 -3.14 -4.39 -3.85
CA MET A 87 -4.25 -4.48 -2.90
C MET A 87 -3.87 -3.91 -1.52
N LYS A 88 -4.86 -3.51 -0.74
CA LYS A 88 -4.67 -3.03 0.64
C LYS A 88 -4.00 -4.09 1.52
N ASN A 89 -3.00 -3.72 2.32
CA ASN A 89 -2.34 -4.65 3.23
C ASN A 89 -3.03 -4.65 4.60
N ILE A 90 -3.91 -5.63 4.81
CA ILE A 90 -4.74 -5.77 6.02
C ILE A 90 -4.53 -7.17 6.60
N PRO A 91 -3.39 -7.43 7.27
CA PRO A 91 -2.95 -8.79 7.59
C PRO A 91 -3.83 -9.49 8.64
N ASP A 92 -4.71 -8.77 9.35
CA ASP A 92 -5.72 -9.36 10.24
C ASP A 92 -7.03 -9.74 9.54
N VAL A 93 -7.15 -9.46 8.24
CA VAL A 93 -8.32 -9.85 7.44
C VAL A 93 -7.91 -10.75 6.28
N SER A 94 -6.87 -10.36 5.55
CA SER A 94 -6.41 -11.07 4.35
C SER A 94 -4.89 -10.96 4.25
N PRO A 95 -4.15 -11.94 4.81
CA PRO A 95 -2.71 -12.02 4.68
C PRO A 95 -2.31 -12.15 3.20
N ILE A 96 -1.52 -11.21 2.72
CA ILE A 96 -1.22 -11.01 1.31
C ILE A 96 -0.33 -12.13 0.77
N GLU A 97 0.57 -12.63 1.60
CA GLU A 97 1.46 -13.75 1.29
C GLU A 97 0.70 -15.05 0.99
N ASN A 98 -0.54 -15.20 1.46
CA ASN A 98 -1.38 -16.36 1.13
C ASN A 98 -1.89 -16.26 -0.32
N ILE A 99 -2.31 -15.06 -0.75
CA ILE A 99 -2.74 -14.82 -2.13
C ILE A 99 -1.55 -14.94 -3.08
N ALA A 100 -0.40 -14.39 -2.69
CA ALA A 100 0.84 -14.47 -3.46
C ALA A 100 1.31 -15.93 -3.67
N ALA A 101 0.96 -16.85 -2.77
CA ALA A 101 1.36 -18.26 -2.88
C ALA A 101 0.76 -18.96 -4.11
N GLU A 102 -0.39 -18.50 -4.62
CA GLU A 102 -1.04 -19.07 -5.81
C GLU A 102 -0.28 -18.78 -7.12
N CYS A 103 0.63 -17.80 -7.11
CA CYS A 103 1.38 -17.35 -8.29
C CYS A 103 2.90 -17.25 -8.03
N TYR A 104 3.38 -17.91 -6.98
CA TYR A 104 4.80 -17.92 -6.63
C TYR A 104 5.59 -18.87 -7.54
N ASP A 105 6.71 -18.37 -8.06
CA ASP A 105 7.79 -19.15 -8.69
C ASP A 105 9.14 -18.57 -8.19
N GLU A 106 10.18 -19.41 -8.09
CA GLU A 106 11.49 -18.99 -7.58
C GLU A 106 12.16 -17.90 -8.44
N LYS A 107 11.77 -17.77 -9.72
CA LYS A 107 12.29 -16.75 -10.62
C LYS A 107 11.45 -15.47 -10.60
N THR A 108 10.25 -15.47 -10.04
CA THR A 108 9.37 -14.29 -9.95
C THR A 108 9.91 -13.26 -8.95
N ALA A 109 9.82 -11.97 -9.29
CA ALA A 109 9.97 -10.90 -8.32
C ALA A 109 8.61 -10.33 -7.89
N PHE A 110 8.33 -10.29 -6.59
CA PHE A 110 7.15 -9.59 -6.08
C PHE A 110 7.46 -8.10 -5.93
N VAL A 111 6.56 -7.25 -6.41
CA VAL A 111 6.62 -5.80 -6.24
C VAL A 111 5.50 -5.37 -5.30
N LEU A 112 5.86 -4.94 -4.09
CA LEU A 112 4.91 -4.55 -3.05
C LEU A 112 4.67 -3.05 -3.10
N LEU A 113 3.58 -2.59 -3.73
CA LEU A 113 3.17 -1.18 -3.78
C LEU A 113 2.42 -0.71 -2.52
N GLN A 114 2.26 -1.60 -1.54
CA GLN A 114 1.41 -1.43 -0.39
C GLN A 114 1.99 -0.44 0.63
N ASN A 115 1.11 0.27 1.34
CA ASN A 115 1.51 1.19 2.41
C ASN A 115 2.03 0.45 3.64
N GLY A 116 2.79 1.16 4.49
CA GLY A 116 3.15 0.69 5.84
C GLY A 116 4.65 0.48 6.06
N ILE A 117 5.07 -0.46 6.90
CA ILE A 117 6.47 -0.91 7.06
C ILE A 117 6.45 -2.36 7.55
N TRP A 118 7.56 -3.07 7.39
CA TRP A 118 7.70 -4.50 7.70
C TRP A 118 6.73 -5.39 6.90
N ILE A 119 6.35 -4.94 5.70
CA ILE A 119 5.49 -5.69 4.78
C ILE A 119 6.26 -6.81 4.05
N ASP A 120 7.59 -6.73 4.06
CA ASP A 120 8.55 -7.71 3.55
C ASP A 120 8.65 -8.94 4.46
N LYS A 121 8.54 -8.77 5.78
CA LYS A 121 8.78 -9.85 6.76
C LYS A 121 7.87 -11.07 6.56
N PRO A 122 6.54 -10.94 6.38
CA PRO A 122 5.67 -12.09 6.13
C PRO A 122 6.02 -12.80 4.82
N PHE A 123 6.41 -12.04 3.79
CA PHE A 123 6.84 -12.58 2.50
C PHE A 123 8.11 -13.40 2.63
N PHE A 124 9.17 -12.88 3.25
CA PHE A 124 10.40 -13.67 3.43
C PHE A 124 10.21 -14.88 4.34
N LYS A 125 9.31 -14.80 5.32
CA LYS A 125 8.95 -15.97 6.15
C LYS A 125 8.28 -17.06 5.31
N ARG A 126 7.39 -16.69 4.38
CA ARG A 126 6.64 -17.64 3.54
C ARG A 126 7.44 -18.12 2.33
N PHE A 127 8.25 -17.25 1.74
CA PHE A 127 9.03 -17.46 0.53
C PHE A 127 10.51 -17.08 0.77
N PRO A 128 11.32 -17.97 1.39
CA PRO A 128 12.68 -17.64 1.79
C PRO A 128 13.65 -17.29 0.66
N LYS A 129 13.29 -17.63 -0.59
CA LYS A 129 14.04 -17.33 -1.82
C LYS A 129 13.34 -16.31 -2.73
N ALA A 130 12.30 -15.61 -2.25
CA ALA A 130 11.63 -14.61 -3.06
C ALA A 130 12.54 -13.39 -3.31
N PHE A 131 12.46 -12.86 -4.53
CA PHE A 131 12.91 -11.52 -4.85
C PHE A 131 11.78 -10.54 -4.49
N LEU A 132 12.06 -9.55 -3.64
CA LEU A 132 11.08 -8.56 -3.22
C LEU A 132 11.56 -7.15 -3.60
N ILE A 133 10.68 -6.39 -4.24
CA ILE A 133 10.86 -4.99 -4.57
C ILE A 133 9.81 -4.21 -3.78
N SER A 134 10.25 -3.23 -3.00
CA SER A 134 9.36 -2.28 -2.35
C SER A 134 9.03 -1.17 -3.33
N GLY A 135 7.75 -0.88 -3.54
CA GLY A 135 7.27 0.29 -4.26
C GLY A 135 6.64 1.29 -3.30
N VAL A 136 7.13 2.53 -3.31
CA VAL A 136 6.62 3.63 -2.48
C VAL A 136 6.02 4.68 -3.39
N SER A 137 4.70 4.59 -3.62
CA SER A 137 3.97 5.55 -4.46
C SER A 137 3.44 6.73 -3.64
N MET A 138 3.66 7.94 -4.14
CA MET A 138 3.11 9.21 -3.69
C MET A 138 2.14 9.72 -4.76
N ILE A 139 0.94 9.13 -4.80
CA ILE A 139 -0.09 9.40 -5.81
C ILE A 139 -1.41 9.83 -5.15
N GLY A 140 -2.13 10.73 -5.81
CA GLY A 140 -3.49 11.08 -5.45
C GLY A 140 -4.49 10.44 -6.41
N ALA A 141 -4.98 9.22 -6.12
CA ALA A 141 -5.93 8.53 -6.98
C ALA A 141 -7.10 7.92 -6.20
N VAL A 142 -8.29 7.94 -6.81
CA VAL A 142 -9.53 7.35 -6.27
C VAL A 142 -10.20 6.52 -7.34
N LEU A 143 -10.64 5.32 -6.96
CA LEU A 143 -11.50 4.47 -7.80
C LEU A 143 -12.96 4.68 -7.39
N TYR A 144 -13.76 5.12 -8.36
CA TYR A 144 -15.22 5.11 -8.32
C TYR A 144 -15.74 3.79 -8.91
N THR A 145 -16.99 3.71 -9.36
CA THR A 145 -17.58 2.47 -9.85
C THR A 145 -16.84 1.89 -11.06
N ASP A 146 -16.59 2.71 -12.07
CA ASP A 146 -15.93 2.29 -13.33
C ASP A 146 -14.77 3.23 -13.73
N THR A 147 -14.54 4.28 -12.95
CA THR A 147 -13.63 5.38 -13.28
C THR A 147 -12.57 5.52 -12.22
N VAL A 148 -11.31 5.47 -12.64
CA VAL A 148 -10.15 5.85 -11.84
C VAL A 148 -9.87 7.32 -12.10
N LYS A 149 -9.97 8.14 -11.05
CA LYS A 149 -9.59 9.55 -11.10
C LYS A 149 -8.24 9.74 -10.41
N GLN A 150 -7.22 10.09 -11.18
CA GLN A 150 -5.90 10.46 -10.69
C GLN A 150 -5.78 11.98 -10.72
N MET A 151 -5.73 12.57 -9.53
CA MET A 151 -5.65 14.01 -9.31
C MET A 151 -4.23 14.47 -8.93
N GLY A 152 -3.40 13.55 -8.44
CA GLY A 152 -2.00 13.81 -8.13
C GLY A 152 -1.08 12.96 -9.00
N PRO A 153 0.07 13.51 -9.41
CA PRO A 153 1.01 12.80 -10.28
C PRO A 153 1.52 11.50 -9.64
N ASP A 154 1.84 10.52 -10.47
CA ASP A 154 2.40 9.24 -10.04
C ASP A 154 3.91 9.36 -9.82
N PHE A 155 4.26 9.75 -8.61
CA PHE A 155 5.63 9.73 -8.13
C PHE A 155 5.87 8.42 -7.38
N VAL A 156 6.64 7.51 -7.97
CA VAL A 156 6.88 6.20 -7.38
C VAL A 156 8.37 5.90 -7.30
N THR A 157 8.77 5.37 -6.15
CA THR A 157 10.15 4.95 -5.93
C THR A 157 10.20 3.45 -5.64
N PHE A 158 11.05 2.74 -6.37
CA PHE A 158 11.26 1.30 -6.21
C PHE A 158 12.66 1.01 -5.68
N GLY A 159 12.76 0.13 -4.69
CA GLY A 159 14.05 -0.38 -4.23
C GLY A 159 13.93 -1.81 -3.70
N PRO A 160 14.98 -2.62 -3.79
CA PRO A 160 14.92 -4.00 -3.37
C PRO A 160 14.79 -4.10 -1.85
N PHE A 161 13.92 -4.98 -1.37
CA PHE A 161 14.09 -5.54 -0.04
C PHE A 161 15.14 -6.65 -0.16
N LEU A 162 16.34 -6.39 0.37
CA LEU A 162 17.46 -7.32 0.23
C LEU A 162 17.22 -8.61 1.02
N ASN A 163 17.07 -9.70 0.30
CA ASN A 163 17.09 -11.05 0.81
C ASN A 163 18.54 -11.52 0.96
N LYS A 164 18.94 -11.87 2.19
CA LYS A 164 20.31 -12.33 2.50
C LYS A 164 20.65 -13.70 1.87
N ASN A 165 19.64 -14.45 1.43
CA ASN A 165 19.81 -15.76 0.81
C ASN A 165 20.07 -15.69 -0.70
N LEU A 166 20.09 -14.49 -1.30
CA LEU A 166 20.21 -14.28 -2.74
C LEU A 166 21.34 -13.27 -3.04
N PRO A 167 21.99 -13.35 -4.22
CA PRO A 167 22.98 -12.37 -4.63
C PRO A 167 22.39 -10.95 -4.68
N GLU A 168 23.05 -9.99 -4.03
CA GLU A 168 22.59 -8.60 -3.96
C GLU A 168 22.49 -7.95 -5.35
N GLU A 169 23.51 -8.12 -6.19
CA GLU A 169 23.56 -7.56 -7.54
C GLU A 169 22.38 -7.99 -8.41
N LEU A 170 21.96 -9.26 -8.29
CA LEU A 170 20.81 -9.79 -9.03
C LEU A 170 19.50 -9.15 -8.59
N GLN A 171 19.34 -8.90 -7.28
CA GLN A 171 18.15 -8.24 -6.72
C GLN A 171 18.08 -6.77 -7.16
N ILE A 172 19.23 -6.08 -7.15
CA ILE A 172 19.36 -4.70 -7.64
C ILE A 172 19.04 -4.63 -9.14
N ALA A 173 19.59 -5.53 -9.95
CA ALA A 173 19.37 -5.56 -11.39
C ALA A 173 17.88 -5.77 -11.74
N ARG A 174 17.21 -6.72 -11.05
CA ARG A 174 15.76 -6.94 -11.20
C ARG A 174 14.94 -5.71 -10.81
N CYS A 175 15.30 -5.05 -9.70
CA CYS A 175 14.62 -3.84 -9.29
C CYS A 175 14.78 -2.71 -10.34
N LYS A 176 15.99 -2.51 -10.87
CA LYS A 176 16.23 -1.51 -11.93
C LYS A 176 15.47 -1.85 -13.21
N ARG A 177 15.45 -3.11 -13.61
CA ARG A 177 14.62 -3.57 -14.74
C ARG A 177 13.15 -3.24 -14.51
N PHE A 178 12.61 -3.50 -13.33
CA PHE A 178 11.21 -3.13 -13.03
C PHE A 178 10.96 -1.62 -13.11
N VAL A 179 11.89 -0.78 -12.65
CA VAL A 179 11.80 0.68 -12.82
C VAL A 179 11.70 1.06 -14.30
N GLU A 180 12.47 0.41 -15.18
CA GLU A 180 12.39 0.63 -16.63
C GLU A 180 11.07 0.17 -17.25
N LEU A 181 10.48 -0.92 -16.74
CA LEU A 181 9.19 -1.43 -17.18
C LEU A 181 8.04 -0.50 -16.78
N TYR A 182 8.10 0.08 -15.58
CA TYR A 182 7.05 0.97 -15.07
C TYR A 182 7.19 2.40 -15.61
N GLY A 183 8.44 2.88 -15.69
CA GLY A 183 8.77 4.26 -16.07
C GLY A 183 8.47 4.56 -17.54
N ASN A 184 7.79 5.67 -17.78
CA ASN A 184 7.49 6.20 -19.11
C ASN A 184 7.47 7.74 -19.07
N GLU A 185 7.16 8.39 -20.19
CA GLU A 185 7.23 9.86 -20.31
C GLU A 185 6.18 10.64 -19.49
N HIS A 186 5.19 9.94 -18.89
CA HIS A 186 4.08 10.53 -18.15
C HIS A 186 4.22 10.42 -16.62
N ASN A 187 5.12 9.58 -16.11
CA ASN A 187 5.28 9.35 -14.67
C ASN A 187 6.71 9.58 -14.18
N ASP A 188 6.89 9.58 -12.86
CA ASP A 188 8.22 9.69 -12.23
C ASP A 188 8.53 8.42 -11.44
N ALA A 189 8.98 7.39 -12.16
CA ALA A 189 9.42 6.14 -11.57
C ALA A 189 10.94 6.17 -11.33
N ARG A 190 11.35 6.07 -10.06
CA ARG A 190 12.77 6.17 -9.68
C ARG A 190 13.25 4.92 -8.95
N TYR A 191 14.53 4.62 -9.12
CA TYR A 191 15.23 3.65 -8.28
C TYR A 191 15.66 4.30 -6.95
N ALA A 192 15.43 3.63 -5.82
CA ALA A 192 15.97 3.97 -4.51
C ALA A 192 17.04 2.99 -4.06
N PHE A 193 18.22 3.53 -3.75
CA PHE A 193 19.29 2.79 -3.08
C PHE A 193 18.91 2.40 -1.65
N ASN A 194 18.18 3.28 -0.93
CA ASN A 194 17.75 3.04 0.44
C ASN A 194 16.21 3.08 0.54
N VAL A 195 15.57 1.96 0.22
CA VAL A 195 14.10 1.92 0.27
C VAL A 195 13.56 2.02 1.69
N LYS A 196 14.33 1.59 2.70
CA LYS A 196 13.96 1.74 4.11
C LYS A 196 13.75 3.22 4.46
N GLU A 197 14.64 4.09 4.01
CA GLU A 197 14.51 5.54 4.17
C GLU A 197 13.28 6.10 3.45
N THR A 198 13.07 5.73 2.18
CA THR A 198 11.89 6.16 1.41
C THR A 198 10.59 5.79 2.12
N ARG A 199 10.52 4.59 2.70
CA ARG A 199 9.36 4.12 3.46
C ARG A 199 9.14 4.93 4.74
N TRP A 200 10.20 5.20 5.51
CA TRP A 200 10.10 6.03 6.71
C TRP A 200 9.68 7.47 6.39
N LYS A 201 10.22 8.08 5.33
CA LYS A 201 9.81 9.41 4.86
C LYS A 201 8.30 9.45 4.58
N LYS A 202 7.76 8.45 3.87
CA LYS A 202 6.31 8.37 3.62
C LYS A 202 5.50 8.13 4.90
N LEU A 203 6.03 7.38 5.87
CA LEU A 203 5.36 7.15 7.15
C LEU A 203 5.23 8.41 8.01
N VAL A 204 6.10 9.41 7.84
CA VAL A 204 5.93 10.71 8.52
C VAL A 204 4.54 11.28 8.22
N TYR A 205 4.07 11.20 6.97
CA TYR A 205 2.70 11.57 6.63
C TYR A 205 1.67 10.50 7.03
N ASN A 206 1.93 9.24 6.65
CA ASN A 206 0.92 8.18 6.77
C ASN A 206 0.59 7.77 8.21
N SER A 207 1.56 7.80 9.13
CA SER A 207 1.32 7.46 10.54
C SER A 207 0.87 8.65 11.39
N ALA A 208 0.88 9.87 10.82
CA ALA A 208 0.44 11.08 11.50
C ALA A 208 -0.83 11.66 10.84
N MET A 209 -0.71 12.32 9.69
CA MET A 209 -1.82 12.99 9.02
C MET A 209 -2.93 12.02 8.62
N ASN A 210 -2.59 10.94 7.89
CA ASN A 210 -3.57 9.99 7.36
C ASN A 210 -4.38 9.30 8.48
N THR A 211 -3.70 8.87 9.55
CA THR A 211 -4.33 8.24 10.72
C THR A 211 -5.12 9.23 11.57
N THR A 212 -4.66 10.46 11.78
CA THR A 212 -5.42 11.48 12.52
C THR A 212 -6.68 11.87 11.76
N CYS A 213 -6.61 12.05 10.44
CA CYS A 213 -7.79 12.24 9.60
C CYS A 213 -8.78 11.07 9.73
N ALA A 214 -8.29 9.83 9.71
CA ALA A 214 -9.14 8.65 9.85
C ALA A 214 -9.86 8.59 11.20
N VAL A 215 -9.16 8.88 12.31
CA VAL A 215 -9.72 8.88 13.67
C VAL A 215 -10.74 10.01 13.86
N THR A 216 -10.44 11.20 13.35
CA THR A 216 -11.30 12.39 13.52
C THR A 216 -12.46 12.45 12.54
N GLY A 217 -12.38 11.72 11.42
CA GLY A 217 -13.34 11.83 10.32
C GLY A 217 -13.18 13.07 9.44
N VAL A 218 -12.13 13.86 9.68
CA VAL A 218 -11.90 15.18 9.07
C VAL A 218 -10.78 15.08 8.02
N ASP A 219 -10.96 15.70 6.85
CA ASP A 219 -9.91 15.74 5.82
C ASP A 219 -8.71 16.60 6.24
N SER A 220 -7.59 16.45 5.56
CA SER A 220 -6.31 17.07 5.96
C SER A 220 -6.36 18.60 6.03
N GLY A 221 -7.07 19.26 5.11
CA GLY A 221 -7.19 20.72 5.11
C GLY A 221 -8.05 21.23 6.27
N ARG A 222 -9.19 20.60 6.53
CA ARG A 222 -10.02 20.96 7.69
C ARG A 222 -9.33 20.66 9.01
N LEU A 223 -8.60 19.53 9.10
CA LEU A 223 -7.85 19.17 10.30
C LEU A 223 -6.83 20.24 10.66
N ASP A 224 -6.14 20.80 9.67
CA ASP A 224 -5.21 21.91 9.84
C ASP A 224 -5.91 23.17 10.37
N LEU A 225 -6.99 23.60 9.71
CA LEU A 225 -7.78 24.77 10.13
C LEU A 225 -8.38 24.65 11.53
N PHE A 226 -8.63 23.43 12.00
CA PHE A 226 -9.15 23.16 13.35
C PHE A 226 -8.05 23.03 14.41
N GLY A 227 -6.78 23.28 14.06
CA GLY A 227 -5.63 23.18 14.97
C GLY A 227 -5.17 21.74 15.25
N GLY A 228 -5.67 20.77 14.47
CA GLY A 228 -5.28 19.37 14.59
C GLY A 228 -3.82 19.12 14.16
N SER A 229 -3.28 19.95 13.27
CA SER A 229 -1.88 19.85 12.84
C SER A 229 -0.91 20.06 14.01
N ASP A 230 -1.05 21.16 14.74
CA ASP A 230 -0.16 21.50 15.85
C ASP A 230 -0.34 20.58 17.06
N SER A 231 -1.59 20.20 17.35
CA SER A 231 -1.93 19.43 18.55
C SER A 231 -1.71 17.92 18.41
N LEU A 232 -1.85 17.35 17.20
CA LEU A 232 -1.81 15.90 16.97
C LEU A 232 -0.81 15.49 15.89
N VAL A 233 -0.85 16.13 14.72
CA VAL A 233 -0.07 15.68 13.55
C VAL A 233 1.42 15.93 13.74
N ILE A 234 1.84 17.14 14.09
CA ILE A 234 3.26 17.47 14.27
C ILE A 234 3.90 16.66 15.40
N PRO A 235 3.27 16.49 16.58
CA PRO A 235 3.77 15.57 17.61
C PRO A 235 3.95 14.14 17.07
N ALA A 236 2.95 13.58 16.37
CA ALA A 236 3.06 12.26 15.76
C ALA A 236 4.18 12.18 14.72
N MET A 237 4.35 13.20 13.87
CA MET A 237 5.45 13.26 12.89
C MET A 237 6.82 13.22 13.56
N LYS A 238 7.00 13.98 14.65
CA LYS A 238 8.24 13.99 15.44
C LYS A 238 8.52 12.64 16.07
N GLU A 239 7.50 11.94 16.57
CA GLU A 239 7.64 10.57 17.05
C GLU A 239 8.09 9.63 15.94
N VAL A 240 7.49 9.71 14.74
CA VAL A 240 7.94 8.90 13.57
C VAL A 240 9.41 9.15 13.24
N ILE A 241 9.85 10.42 13.22
CA ILE A 241 11.25 10.80 12.94
C ILE A 241 12.19 10.24 14.01
N ALA A 242 11.83 10.32 15.30
CA ALA A 242 12.61 9.76 16.38
C ALA A 242 12.74 8.23 16.29
N ILE A 243 11.63 7.55 15.94
CA ILE A 243 11.62 6.09 15.74
C ILE A 243 12.47 5.71 14.52
N ALA A 244 12.33 6.44 13.41
CA ALA A 244 13.14 6.21 12.21
C ALA A 244 14.64 6.34 12.51
N LYS A 245 15.03 7.36 13.30
CA LYS A 245 16.41 7.56 13.74
C LYS A 245 16.93 6.38 14.55
N ALA A 246 16.14 5.86 15.49
CA ALA A 246 16.50 4.67 16.26
C ALA A 246 16.59 3.41 15.39
N ASP A 247 15.79 3.34 14.33
CA ASP A 247 15.86 2.29 13.30
C ASP A 247 16.94 2.56 12.23
N GLY A 248 17.87 3.48 12.48
CA GLY A 248 19.04 3.75 11.63
C GLY A 248 18.78 4.61 10.40
N VAL A 249 17.66 5.34 10.36
CA VAL A 249 17.31 6.26 9.26
C VAL A 249 17.20 7.69 9.79
N VAL A 250 18.09 8.56 9.34
CA VAL A 250 18.04 9.99 9.68
C VAL A 250 17.13 10.71 8.69
N ILE A 251 16.11 11.40 9.22
CA ILE A 251 15.20 12.24 8.45
C ILE A 251 15.29 13.65 9.04
N GLU A 252 15.50 14.64 8.19
CA GLU A 252 15.52 16.03 8.61
C GLU A 252 14.12 16.56 8.93
N ASP A 253 14.03 17.43 9.94
CA ASP A 253 12.77 18.06 10.37
C ASP A 253 12.11 18.89 9.25
N SER A 254 12.87 19.28 8.21
CA SER A 254 12.37 19.95 7.00
C SER A 254 11.29 19.14 6.28
N ILE A 255 11.19 17.83 6.53
CA ILE A 255 10.11 16.98 6.00
C ILE A 255 8.74 17.35 6.56
N ILE A 256 8.65 17.86 7.80
CA ILE A 256 7.38 18.19 8.45
C ILE A 256 6.62 19.26 7.65
N PRO A 257 7.17 20.46 7.42
CA PRO A 257 6.47 21.48 6.64
C PRO A 257 6.20 21.02 5.19
N TYR A 258 7.07 20.18 4.61
CA TYR A 258 6.81 19.58 3.30
C TYR A 258 5.57 18.68 3.31
N MET A 259 5.44 17.80 4.30
CA MET A 259 4.31 16.87 4.42
C MET A 259 3.00 17.57 4.78
N LEU A 260 3.03 18.64 5.56
CA LEU A 260 1.85 19.46 5.83
C LEU A 260 1.36 20.20 4.58
N LYS A 261 2.29 20.69 3.74
CA LYS A 261 1.95 21.35 2.46
C LYS A 261 1.50 20.39 1.37
N GLY A 262 1.77 19.09 1.49
CA GLY A 262 1.54 18.07 0.46
C GLY A 262 0.10 17.96 -0.07
N GLY A 263 -0.88 18.59 0.57
CA GLY A 263 -2.25 18.73 0.06
C GLY A 263 -2.47 19.89 -0.93
N GLY A 264 -1.45 20.72 -1.22
CA GLY A 264 -1.55 21.82 -2.19
C GLY A 264 -2.63 22.87 -1.87
N GLY A 265 -3.01 23.00 -0.60
CA GLY A 265 -4.13 23.86 -0.17
C GLY A 265 -5.53 23.28 -0.45
N VAL A 266 -5.63 21.99 -0.76
CA VAL A 266 -6.90 21.31 -1.07
C VAL A 266 -7.44 20.57 0.17
N TYR A 267 -8.76 20.57 0.33
CA TYR A 267 -9.46 19.70 1.29
C TYR A 267 -9.39 18.23 0.85
N TYR A 268 -8.26 17.60 1.13
CA TYR A 268 -7.96 16.25 0.65
C TYR A 268 -8.23 15.20 1.73
N PRO A 269 -9.13 14.22 1.50
CA PRO A 269 -9.32 13.08 2.39
C PRO A 269 -8.25 12.01 2.13
N PRO A 270 -7.34 11.73 3.09
CA PRO A 270 -6.33 10.69 2.93
C PRO A 270 -6.94 9.29 2.82
N SER A 271 -6.16 8.33 2.31
CA SER A 271 -6.66 7.00 1.95
C SER A 271 -7.36 6.25 3.09
N MET A 272 -6.85 6.34 4.32
CA MET A 272 -7.45 5.63 5.46
C MET A 272 -8.77 6.27 5.89
N LEU A 273 -8.89 7.61 5.79
CA LEU A 273 -10.17 8.29 6.01
C LEU A 273 -11.21 7.87 4.97
N VAL A 274 -10.81 7.73 3.69
CA VAL A 274 -11.70 7.22 2.65
C VAL A 274 -12.18 5.80 2.99
N ASP A 275 -11.27 4.93 3.45
CA ASP A 275 -11.62 3.58 3.89
C ASP A 275 -12.60 3.60 5.08
N VAL A 276 -12.34 4.42 6.11
CA VAL A 276 -13.25 4.59 7.26
C VAL A 276 -14.64 5.07 6.82
N ARG A 277 -14.72 6.09 5.95
CA ARG A 277 -16.00 6.63 5.45
C ARG A 277 -16.80 5.61 4.63
N LYS A 278 -16.12 4.70 3.93
CA LYS A 278 -16.76 3.60 3.20
C LYS A 278 -17.07 2.38 4.07
N GLY A 279 -16.74 2.41 5.36
CA GLY A 279 -16.85 1.25 6.25
C GLY A 279 -15.95 0.10 5.82
N ASN A 280 -14.81 0.39 5.17
CA ASN A 280 -13.81 -0.60 4.81
C ASN A 280 -12.85 -0.86 5.97
N TYR A 281 -12.17 -2.01 5.89
CA TYR A 281 -11.01 -2.28 6.73
C TYR A 281 -9.85 -1.34 6.38
N THR A 282 -9.00 -1.05 7.36
CA THR A 282 -7.87 -0.12 7.24
C THR A 282 -6.52 -0.82 7.33
N GLU A 283 -5.48 -0.16 6.81
CA GLU A 283 -4.08 -0.62 6.85
C GLU A 283 -3.37 -0.24 8.18
N TYR A 284 -4.11 -0.04 9.29
CA TYR A 284 -3.55 0.46 10.55
C TYR A 284 -2.38 -0.41 11.07
N ARG A 285 -2.41 -1.73 10.82
CA ARG A 285 -1.34 -2.64 11.25
C ARG A 285 0.00 -2.30 10.63
N THR A 286 0.01 -2.06 9.32
CA THR A 286 1.25 -1.82 8.58
C THR A 286 1.66 -0.35 8.68
N ILE A 287 0.71 0.59 8.78
CA ILE A 287 0.97 2.03 8.81
C ILE A 287 1.36 2.56 10.20
N ILE A 288 0.67 2.18 11.27
CA ILE A 288 0.91 2.76 12.60
C ILE A 288 1.27 1.71 13.65
N ALA A 289 0.62 0.54 13.67
CA ALA A 289 0.90 -0.45 14.70
C ALA A 289 2.32 -1.02 14.58
N ASN A 290 2.81 -1.26 13.36
CA ASN A 290 4.21 -1.68 13.15
C ASN A 290 5.20 -0.58 13.55
N VAL A 291 4.89 0.70 13.32
CA VAL A 291 5.73 1.83 13.79
C VAL A 291 5.81 1.86 15.32
N VAL A 292 4.67 1.70 16.02
CA VAL A 292 4.64 1.61 17.49
C VAL A 292 5.40 0.38 18.00
N LYS A 293 5.34 -0.77 17.31
CA LYS A 293 6.17 -1.94 17.65
C LYS A 293 7.66 -1.65 17.53
N ILE A 294 8.08 -0.92 16.49
CA ILE A 294 9.47 -0.49 16.32
C ILE A 294 9.88 0.45 17.46
N ALA A 295 9.02 1.41 17.82
CA ALA A 295 9.23 2.32 18.94
C ALA A 295 9.48 1.54 20.24
N ASN A 296 8.62 0.57 20.55
CA ASN A 296 8.74 -0.27 21.75
C ASN A 296 10.03 -1.11 21.75
N TYR A 297 10.41 -1.68 20.60
CA TYR A 297 11.64 -2.45 20.46
C TYR A 297 12.89 -1.61 20.78
N TYR A 298 12.95 -0.39 20.24
CA TYR A 298 14.06 0.54 20.49
C TYR A 298 13.87 1.43 21.72
N LYS A 299 12.79 1.24 22.48
CA LYS A 299 12.43 2.03 23.68
C LYS A 299 12.33 3.54 23.41
N VAL A 300 11.83 3.92 22.24
CA VAL A 300 11.55 5.33 21.88
C VAL A 300 10.12 5.68 22.32
N PRO A 301 9.92 6.76 23.11
CA PRO A 301 8.58 7.22 23.47
C PRO A 301 7.78 7.62 22.23
N ALA A 302 6.56 7.09 22.10
CA ALA A 302 5.64 7.40 21.01
C ALA A 302 4.17 7.50 21.49
N PRO A 303 3.87 8.36 22.48
CA PRO A 303 2.54 8.42 23.10
C PRO A 303 1.43 8.76 22.11
N THR A 304 1.63 9.73 21.22
CA THR A 304 0.60 10.15 20.27
C THR A 304 0.30 9.03 19.26
N LEU A 305 1.34 8.43 18.67
CA LEU A 305 1.20 7.29 17.76
C LEU A 305 0.56 6.09 18.45
N THR A 306 0.88 5.85 19.72
CA THR A 306 0.29 4.75 20.51
C THR A 306 -1.20 4.94 20.71
N ILE A 307 -1.64 6.14 21.09
CA ILE A 307 -3.07 6.46 21.26
C ILE A 307 -3.81 6.32 19.92
N LEU A 308 -3.31 6.94 18.85
CA LEU A 308 -3.91 6.84 17.52
C LEU A 308 -4.01 5.39 17.04
N GLY A 309 -2.94 4.60 17.22
CA GLY A 309 -2.90 3.19 16.86
C GLY A 309 -3.92 2.35 17.62
N ASN A 310 -4.10 2.60 18.92
CA ASN A 310 -5.08 1.91 19.75
C ASN A 310 -6.53 2.25 19.34
N ILE A 311 -6.82 3.53 19.06
CA ILE A 311 -8.14 3.94 18.57
C ILE A 311 -8.45 3.27 17.23
N LEU A 312 -7.50 3.29 16.29
CA LEU A 312 -7.67 2.63 14.98
C LEU A 312 -7.87 1.12 15.10
N HIS A 313 -7.18 0.46 16.03
CA HIS A 313 -7.42 -0.95 16.33
C HIS A 313 -8.87 -1.19 16.76
N ILE A 314 -9.40 -0.39 17.69
CA ILE A 314 -10.79 -0.50 18.15
C ILE A 314 -11.78 -0.23 17.00
N MET A 315 -11.51 0.79 16.16
CA MET A 315 -12.31 1.08 14.97
C MET A 315 -12.31 -0.08 13.96
N GLN A 316 -11.16 -0.74 13.78
CA GLN A 316 -11.04 -1.93 12.94
C GLN A 316 -11.90 -3.07 13.49
N MET A 317 -11.83 -3.34 14.80
CA MET A 317 -12.63 -4.37 15.45
C MET A 317 -14.13 -4.09 15.32
N SER A 318 -14.56 -2.84 15.50
CA SER A 318 -15.96 -2.45 15.25
C SER A 318 -16.38 -2.67 13.80
N THR A 319 -15.49 -2.40 12.84
CA THR A 319 -15.76 -2.67 11.41
C THR A 319 -15.84 -4.17 11.12
N MET A 320 -14.99 -4.98 11.73
CA MET A 320 -15.01 -6.45 11.64
C MET A 320 -16.30 -7.03 12.20
N GLU A 321 -16.76 -6.56 13.35
CA GLU A 321 -18.05 -6.94 13.93
C GLU A 321 -19.21 -6.60 13.00
N LYS A 322 -19.28 -5.35 12.51
CA LYS A 322 -20.33 -4.91 11.57
C LYS A 322 -20.37 -5.72 10.27
N LYS A 323 -19.23 -6.27 9.85
CA LYS A 323 -19.11 -7.13 8.66
C LYS A 323 -19.22 -8.62 8.99
N GLY A 324 -19.55 -8.99 10.22
CA GLY A 324 -19.78 -10.37 10.62
C GLY A 324 -18.53 -11.25 10.68
N ARG A 325 -17.33 -10.67 10.89
CA ARG A 325 -16.08 -11.44 11.07
C ARG A 325 -16.01 -12.16 12.41
N PHE A 326 -16.84 -11.78 13.37
CA PHE A 326 -17.05 -12.47 14.62
C PHE A 326 -18.40 -12.04 15.18
N VAL A 327 -18.90 -12.79 16.15
CA VAL A 327 -20.12 -12.46 16.88
C VAL A 327 -19.78 -12.38 18.35
N LEU A 328 -20.16 -11.27 19.00
CA LEU A 328 -20.00 -11.13 20.43
C LEU A 328 -21.05 -11.99 21.16
N PRO A 329 -20.71 -12.53 22.35
CA PRO A 329 -21.69 -13.23 23.18
C PRO A 329 -22.83 -12.28 23.56
N LYS A 330 -24.04 -12.85 23.70
CA LYS A 330 -25.25 -12.10 24.09
C LYS A 330 -25.08 -11.37 25.43
N GLU A 331 -24.40 -12.03 26.37
CA GLU A 331 -24.02 -11.45 27.65
C GLU A 331 -22.53 -11.11 27.64
N ARG A 332 -22.19 -9.91 28.10
CA ARG A 332 -20.80 -9.45 28.14
C ARG A 332 -20.04 -10.25 29.22
N PRO A 333 -18.94 -10.94 28.88
CA PRO A 333 -18.18 -11.69 29.86
C PRO A 333 -17.49 -10.74 30.86
N PRO A 334 -17.39 -11.13 32.15
CA PRO A 334 -16.51 -10.50 33.14
C PRO A 334 -15.08 -10.33 32.63
N ARG A 335 -14.36 -9.35 33.19
CA ARG A 335 -13.00 -9.03 32.72
C ARG A 335 -12.00 -10.13 33.12
N GLU A 336 -12.20 -10.75 34.28
CA GLU A 336 -11.39 -11.86 34.80
C GLU A 336 -11.46 -13.13 33.94
N ASP A 337 -12.49 -13.30 33.11
CA ASP A 337 -12.63 -14.49 32.27
C ASP A 337 -11.68 -14.50 31.07
N HIS A 338 -10.96 -13.40 30.83
CA HIS A 338 -10.00 -13.25 29.73
C HIS A 338 -10.57 -13.68 28.36
N TYR A 339 -11.87 -13.43 28.13
CA TYR A 339 -12.56 -13.83 26.90
C TYR A 339 -11.79 -13.41 25.65
N GLN A 340 -11.61 -14.35 24.73
CA GLN A 340 -10.94 -14.15 23.45
C GLN A 340 -11.97 -14.20 22.33
N ILE A 341 -11.95 -13.19 21.46
CA ILE A 341 -12.81 -13.15 20.27
C ILE A 341 -12.40 -14.28 19.32
N GLN A 342 -13.38 -15.10 18.94
CA GLN A 342 -13.22 -16.11 17.91
C GLN A 342 -13.65 -15.51 16.56
N PHE A 343 -12.70 -15.43 15.63
CA PHE A 343 -12.96 -14.96 14.28
C PHE A 343 -13.56 -16.08 13.42
N LEU A 344 -14.56 -15.71 12.62
CA LEU A 344 -15.17 -16.56 11.59
C LEU A 344 -14.34 -16.44 10.32
N ASP A 345 -14.19 -17.56 9.60
CA ASP A 345 -13.38 -17.66 8.39
C ASP A 345 -13.89 -16.78 7.23
#